data_AF-Q7NBA2-F1
#
_entry.id   AF-Q7NBA2-F1
#
_cell.length_a   1.000
_cell.length_b   1.000
_cell.length_c   1.000
_cell.angle_alpha   90.00
_cell.angle_beta   90.00
_cell.angle_gamma   90.00
#
_symmetry.space_group_name_H-M   'P 1'
#
loop_
_entity.id
_entity.type
_entity.pdbx_description
1 polymer ?
#
loop_
_entity_poly.entity_id
_entity_poly.type
_entity_poly.pdbx_seq_one_letter_code
_entity_poly.pdbx_strand_id
1 'polypeptide(L)'
;MGDVFEHRPGRTVLDVDNVWFTLLTLNPQQVHFDQHYADKTEWKKLLVDSTFTLALVTEMSVNSISGKVVANLGWDKVRLTNPVFAGDMIYAESTILSKRESKSRPIQGIVTVLTRELIKTIKKLLASKELY
;
A
#
# COMPACT_ATOMS: atom_id res chain seq x y z
N MET A 1 0.27 10.97 -20.87
CA MET A 1 0.18 9.51 -20.61
C MET A 1 1.59 9.04 -20.39
N GLY A 2 1.81 8.13 -19.44
CA GLY A 2 3.17 7.77 -19.00
C GLY A 2 3.75 8.67 -17.90
N ASP A 3 3.01 9.69 -17.45
CA ASP A 3 3.41 10.52 -16.32
C ASP A 3 3.45 9.66 -15.05
N VAL A 4 4.55 9.76 -14.29
CA VAL A 4 4.78 9.02 -13.04
C VAL A 4 4.71 9.99 -11.88
N PHE A 5 3.94 9.62 -10.86
CA PHE A 5 3.77 10.38 -9.63
C PHE A 5 4.29 9.57 -8.46
N GLU A 6 5.33 10.07 -7.78
CA GLU A 6 5.78 9.51 -6.52
C GLU A 6 4.82 9.87 -5.38
N HIS A 7 4.57 8.92 -4.50
CA HIS A 7 3.72 9.09 -3.33
C HIS A 7 4.58 9.24 -2.08
N ARG A 8 4.57 10.45 -1.52
CA ARG A 8 5.35 10.81 -0.33
C ARG A 8 4.42 11.29 0.80
N PRO A 9 4.78 11.04 2.07
CA PRO A 9 5.96 10.30 2.53
C PRO A 9 5.83 8.78 2.34
N GLY A 10 6.94 8.05 2.45
CA GLY A 10 6.88 6.60 2.65
C GLY A 10 6.38 6.25 4.06
N ARG A 11 5.89 5.03 4.26
CA ARG A 11 5.36 4.58 5.55
C ARG A 11 5.99 3.26 5.99
N THR A 12 6.47 3.21 7.23
CA THR A 12 6.87 1.95 7.87
C THR A 12 5.64 1.19 8.35
N VAL A 13 5.55 -0.10 8.05
CA VAL A 13 4.51 -1.00 8.59
C VAL A 13 4.92 -1.47 9.97
N LEU A 14 3.99 -1.42 10.92
CA LEU A 14 4.17 -1.89 12.29
C LEU A 14 3.30 -3.12 12.56
N ASP A 15 3.67 -3.93 13.56
CA ASP A 15 2.83 -5.06 14.00
C ASP A 15 1.42 -4.59 14.39
N VAL A 16 1.32 -3.41 15.01
CA VAL A 16 0.03 -2.83 15.40
C VAL A 16 -0.86 -2.54 14.19
N ASP A 17 -0.29 -2.05 13.07
CA ASP A 17 -1.07 -1.78 11.85
C ASP A 17 -1.70 -3.08 11.33
N ASN A 18 -0.91 -4.15 11.29
CA ASN A 18 -1.32 -5.47 10.83
C ASN A 18 -2.42 -6.07 11.71
N VAL A 19 -2.12 -6.22 13.01
CA VAL A 19 -3.03 -6.87 13.95
C VAL A 19 -4.34 -6.09 14.07
N TRP A 20 -4.30 -4.76 14.15
CA TRP A 20 -5.52 -3.96 14.22
C TRP A 20 -6.35 -4.08 12.96
N PHE A 21 -5.75 -3.93 11.78
CA PHE A 21 -6.49 -3.99 10.53
C PHE A 21 -7.14 -5.37 10.37
N THR A 22 -6.38 -6.45 10.54
CA THR A 22 -6.88 -7.83 10.41
C THR A 22 -8.08 -8.10 11.33
N LEU A 23 -8.00 -7.70 12.60
CA LEU A 23 -9.09 -7.92 13.55
C LEU A 23 -10.30 -7.02 13.27
N LEU A 24 -10.07 -5.75 12.91
CA LEU A 24 -11.12 -4.80 12.57
C LEU A 24 -11.90 -5.22 11.31
N THR A 25 -11.23 -5.85 10.34
CA THR A 25 -11.86 -6.35 9.12
C THR A 25 -12.37 -7.80 9.25
N LEU A 26 -12.36 -8.37 10.45
CA LEU A 26 -12.83 -9.74 10.74
C LEU A 26 -12.12 -10.81 9.89
N ASN A 27 -10.81 -10.68 9.66
CA ASN A 27 -10.02 -11.74 9.04
C ASN A 27 -9.50 -12.70 10.13
N PRO A 28 -9.99 -13.94 10.21
CA PRO A 28 -9.64 -14.88 11.29
C PRO A 28 -8.31 -15.62 11.05
N GLN A 29 -7.59 -15.32 9.98
CA GLN A 29 -6.37 -16.04 9.63
C GLN A 29 -5.22 -15.73 10.61
N GLN A 30 -4.79 -16.75 11.36
CA GLN A 30 -3.85 -16.62 12.48
C GLN A 30 -2.46 -16.12 12.08
N VAL A 31 -2.04 -16.33 10.82
CA VAL A 31 -0.71 -15.90 10.33
C VAL A 31 -0.46 -14.40 10.49
N HIS A 32 -1.51 -13.61 10.65
CA HIS A 32 -1.44 -12.14 10.77
C HIS A 32 -1.35 -11.65 12.23
N PHE A 33 -1.73 -12.46 13.24
CA PHE A 33 -1.82 -11.99 14.63
C PHE A 33 -1.38 -13.00 15.72
N ASP A 34 -1.12 -14.25 15.38
CA ASP A 34 -0.63 -15.27 16.32
C ASP A 34 0.82 -15.62 15.98
N GLN A 35 1.74 -15.16 16.83
CA GLN A 35 3.17 -15.42 16.63
C GLN A 35 3.52 -16.92 16.73
N HIS A 36 2.84 -17.67 17.61
CA HIS A 36 3.10 -19.10 17.77
C HIS A 36 2.60 -19.90 16.55
N TYR A 37 1.53 -19.45 15.90
CA TYR A 37 1.15 -19.97 14.58
C TYR A 37 2.17 -19.57 13.52
N ALA A 38 2.55 -18.30 13.46
CA ALA A 38 3.49 -17.79 12.46
C ALA A 38 4.86 -18.48 12.51
N ASP A 39 5.34 -18.87 13.69
CA ASP A 39 6.58 -19.66 13.89
C ASP A 39 6.54 -21.04 13.22
N LYS A 40 5.37 -21.52 12.81
CA LYS A 40 5.21 -22.79 12.10
C LYS A 40 5.20 -22.62 10.58
N THR A 41 5.02 -21.39 10.09
CA THR A 41 5.05 -21.06 8.65
C THR A 41 6.49 -20.97 8.12
N GLU A 42 6.65 -20.79 6.81
CA GLU A 42 7.95 -20.55 6.18
C GLU A 42 8.56 -19.18 6.57
N TRP A 43 7.72 -18.21 6.93
CA TRP A 43 8.18 -16.85 7.23
C TRP A 43 8.68 -16.64 8.66
N LYS A 44 8.24 -17.47 9.61
CA LYS A 44 8.57 -17.36 11.04
C LYS A 44 8.29 -15.98 11.66
N LYS A 45 7.34 -15.26 11.07
CA LYS A 45 6.96 -13.88 11.39
C LYS A 45 5.49 -13.67 11.04
N LEU A 46 4.83 -12.74 11.74
CA LEU A 46 3.50 -12.30 11.35
C LEU A 46 3.54 -11.76 9.92
N LEU A 47 2.82 -12.43 9.01
CA LEU A 47 2.66 -11.96 7.65
C LEU A 47 1.67 -10.81 7.68
N VAL A 48 1.94 -9.71 6.96
CA VAL A 48 0.99 -8.60 6.90
C VAL A 48 -0.23 -8.97 6.05
N ASP A 49 -1.41 -8.61 6.52
CA ASP A 49 -2.66 -8.78 5.78
C ASP A 49 -2.58 -8.07 4.43
N SER A 50 -2.74 -8.84 3.37
CA SER A 50 -2.60 -8.31 2.02
C SER A 50 -3.63 -7.22 1.67
N THR A 51 -4.80 -7.22 2.32
CA THR A 51 -5.82 -6.19 2.12
C THR A 51 -5.44 -4.89 2.84
N PHE A 52 -4.69 -4.97 3.94
CA PHE A 52 -4.03 -3.80 4.53
C PHE A 52 -2.99 -3.22 3.56
N THR A 53 -2.15 -4.05 2.95
CA THR A 53 -1.15 -3.58 1.98
C THR A 53 -1.80 -2.86 0.79
N LEU A 54 -2.89 -3.42 0.24
CA LEU A 54 -3.64 -2.78 -0.85
C LEU A 54 -4.25 -1.45 -0.42
N ALA A 55 -4.85 -1.40 0.77
CA ALA A 55 -5.43 -0.18 1.32
C ALA A 55 -4.33 0.88 1.50
N LEU A 56 -3.23 0.54 2.17
CA LEU A 56 -2.10 1.43 2.40
C LEU A 56 -1.57 2.05 1.10
N VAL A 57 -1.24 1.23 0.11
CA VAL A 57 -0.71 1.70 -1.18
C VAL A 57 -1.72 2.57 -1.93
N THR A 58 -3.01 2.25 -1.84
CA THR A 58 -4.06 3.10 -2.43
C THR A 58 -4.12 4.46 -1.75
N GLU A 59 -4.14 4.48 -0.42
CA GLU A 59 -4.26 5.72 0.35
C GLU A 59 -3.01 6.62 0.23
N MET A 60 -1.82 6.05 0.01
CA MET A 60 -0.62 6.83 -0.30
C MET A 60 -0.77 7.68 -1.56
N SER A 61 -1.62 7.27 -2.52
CA SER A 61 -1.84 8.01 -3.77
C SER A 61 -2.79 9.20 -3.63
N VAL A 62 -3.38 9.45 -2.46
CA VAL A 62 -4.41 10.48 -2.29
C VAL A 62 -3.91 11.86 -2.66
N ASN A 63 -2.75 12.28 -2.16
CA ASN A 63 -2.26 13.63 -2.42
C ASN A 63 -1.93 13.90 -3.90
N SER A 64 -1.54 12.88 -4.65
CA SER A 64 -1.01 13.00 -6.02
C SER A 64 -2.01 12.60 -7.10
N ILE A 65 -2.90 11.64 -6.82
CA ILE A 65 -3.82 11.05 -7.80
C ILE A 65 -5.27 11.32 -7.41
N SER A 66 -5.70 10.89 -6.21
CA SER A 66 -7.13 10.81 -5.88
C SER A 66 -7.70 11.98 -5.08
N GLY A 67 -6.90 12.98 -4.71
CA GLY A 67 -7.34 14.11 -3.88
C GLY A 67 -8.42 14.99 -4.53
N LYS A 68 -8.57 14.93 -5.86
CA LYS A 68 -9.67 15.56 -6.62
C LYS A 68 -10.60 14.55 -7.28
N VAL A 69 -10.42 13.26 -7.03
CA VAL A 69 -11.24 12.20 -7.60
C VAL A 69 -12.57 12.16 -6.87
N VAL A 70 -13.67 12.16 -7.64
CA VAL A 70 -15.02 12.11 -7.09
C VAL A 70 -15.35 10.72 -6.52
N ALA A 71 -14.88 9.67 -7.18
CA ALA A 71 -15.06 8.29 -6.75
C ALA A 71 -13.95 7.40 -7.32
N ASN A 72 -13.45 6.47 -6.50
CA ASN A 72 -12.69 5.33 -6.99
C ASN A 72 -13.69 4.32 -7.57
N LEU A 73 -13.56 3.97 -8.85
CA LEU A 73 -14.49 3.07 -9.54
C LEU A 73 -14.14 1.60 -9.37
N GLY A 74 -12.98 1.29 -8.81
CA GLY A 74 -12.51 -0.06 -8.54
C GLY A 74 -11.04 -0.27 -8.90
N TRP A 75 -10.55 -1.44 -8.51
CA TRP A 75 -9.23 -1.94 -8.88
C TRP A 75 -9.35 -3.05 -9.93
N ASP A 76 -8.38 -3.14 -10.82
CA ASP A 76 -8.23 -4.24 -11.76
C ASP A 76 -6.82 -4.83 -11.65
N LYS A 77 -6.68 -6.13 -11.90
CA LYS A 77 -5.39 -6.85 -11.92
C LYS A 77 -4.50 -6.65 -10.68
N VAL A 78 -5.08 -6.61 -9.49
CA VAL A 78 -4.31 -6.57 -8.24
C VAL A 78 -3.44 -7.83 -8.13
N ARG A 79 -2.15 -7.65 -7.83
CA ARG A 79 -1.17 -8.73 -7.62
C ARG A 79 -0.33 -8.42 -6.38
N LEU A 80 -0.25 -9.37 -5.47
CA LEU A 80 0.47 -9.28 -4.20
C LEU A 80 1.69 -10.19 -4.29
N THR A 81 2.73 -9.71 -4.97
CA THR A 81 3.84 -10.57 -5.42
C THR A 81 4.88 -10.83 -4.35
N ASN A 82 4.93 -10.01 -3.30
CA ASN A 82 5.91 -10.12 -2.22
C ASN A 82 5.19 -10.04 -0.87
N PRO A 83 5.58 -10.85 0.13
CA PRO A 83 5.09 -10.70 1.48
C PRO A 83 5.60 -9.39 2.09
N VAL A 84 4.78 -8.76 2.93
CA VAL A 84 5.14 -7.57 3.72
C VAL A 84 5.20 -7.99 5.19
N PHE A 85 6.16 -7.44 5.92
CA PHE A 85 6.36 -7.68 7.35
C PHE A 85 6.43 -6.36 8.12
N ALA A 86 6.19 -6.44 9.42
CA ALA A 86 6.49 -5.32 10.31
C ALA A 86 7.98 -4.93 10.21
N GLY A 87 8.23 -3.62 10.15
CA GLY A 87 9.54 -3.02 9.89
C GLY A 87 9.84 -2.77 8.41
N ASP A 88 9.03 -3.25 7.46
CA ASP A 88 9.17 -2.87 6.06
C ASP A 88 8.73 -1.41 5.85
N MET A 89 9.51 -0.68 5.06
CA MET A 89 9.20 0.68 4.64
C MET A 89 8.62 0.66 3.23
N ILE A 90 7.39 1.12 3.11
CA ILE A 90 6.63 1.16 1.88
C ILE A 90 6.71 2.53 1.24
N TYR A 91 7.07 2.54 -0.04
CA TYR A 91 6.87 3.65 -0.95
C TYR A 91 5.92 3.21 -2.06
N ALA A 92 5.29 4.15 -2.74
CA ALA A 92 4.44 3.86 -3.87
C ALA A 92 4.58 4.94 -4.94
N GLU A 93 4.24 4.57 -6.17
CA GLU A 93 4.12 5.51 -7.27
C GLU A 93 2.99 5.07 -8.20
N SER A 94 2.41 6.02 -8.93
CA SER A 94 1.39 5.74 -9.94
C SER A 94 1.81 6.25 -11.31
N THR A 95 1.59 5.44 -12.33
CA THR A 95 1.76 5.82 -13.74
C THR A 95 0.40 5.97 -14.41
N ILE A 96 0.17 7.08 -15.12
CA ILE A 96 -1.07 7.25 -15.90
C ILE A 96 -1.06 6.36 -17.13
N LEU A 97 -1.97 5.38 -17.18
CA LEU A 97 -2.13 4.48 -18.31
C LEU A 97 -3.07 5.04 -19.38
N SER A 98 -4.19 5.62 -18.98
CA SER A 98 -5.17 6.17 -19.92
C SER A 98 -6.04 7.24 -19.27
N LYS A 99 -6.65 8.08 -20.11
CA LYS A 99 -7.66 9.08 -19.73
C LYS A 99 -8.77 9.05 -20.78
N ARG A 100 -10.02 9.17 -20.35
CA ARG A 100 -11.18 9.34 -21.24
C ARG A 100 -12.25 10.17 -20.57
N GLU A 101 -13.14 10.76 -21.35
CA GLU A 101 -14.32 11.44 -20.81
C GLU A 101 -15.35 10.42 -20.29
N SER A 102 -16.14 10.84 -19.29
CA SER A 102 -17.26 10.06 -18.81
C SER A 102 -18.46 10.23 -19.73
N LYS A 103 -19.04 9.11 -20.18
CA LYS A 103 -20.25 9.12 -21.01
C LYS A 103 -21.50 9.55 -20.22
N SER A 104 -21.53 9.32 -18.92
CA SER A 104 -22.69 9.58 -18.06
C SER A 104 -22.54 10.84 -17.19
N ARG A 105 -21.34 11.42 -17.08
CA ARG A 105 -21.05 12.60 -16.27
C ARG A 105 -20.27 13.64 -17.11
N PRO A 106 -20.96 14.56 -17.81
CA PRO A 106 -20.35 15.40 -18.86
C PRO A 106 -19.16 16.29 -18.43
N ILE A 107 -19.06 16.63 -17.15
CA ILE A 107 -17.97 17.46 -16.60
C ILE A 107 -16.84 16.64 -15.96
N GLN A 108 -16.84 15.32 -16.12
CA GLN A 108 -15.90 14.41 -15.47
C GLN A 108 -15.17 13.52 -16.47
N GLY A 109 -13.91 13.23 -16.17
CA GLY A 109 -13.11 12.22 -16.84
C GLY A 109 -12.89 10.99 -15.97
N ILE A 110 -12.45 9.91 -16.61
CA ILE A 110 -11.97 8.69 -15.97
C ILE A 110 -10.52 8.52 -16.34
N VAL A 111 -9.68 8.30 -15.32
CA VAL A 111 -8.25 8.08 -15.45
C VAL A 111 -7.94 6.68 -14.94
N THR A 112 -7.20 5.90 -15.72
CA THR A 112 -6.67 4.60 -15.29
C THR A 112 -5.21 4.77 -14.93
N VAL A 113 -4.83 4.31 -13.74
CA VAL A 113 -3.47 4.36 -13.24
C VAL A 113 -2.96 2.97 -12.89
N LEU A 114 -1.67 2.74 -13.10
CA LEU A 114 -0.95 1.61 -12.53
C LEU A 114 -0.24 2.11 -11.29
N THR A 115 -0.59 1.60 -10.11
CA THR A 115 0.13 1.88 -8.87
C THR A 115 1.02 0.70 -8.55
N ARG A 116 2.31 0.96 -8.28
CA ARG A 116 3.24 -0.06 -7.81
C ARG A 116 3.78 0.28 -6.45
N GLU A 117 3.97 -0.76 -5.64
CA GLU A 117 4.64 -0.70 -4.36
C GLU A 117 6.16 -0.83 -4.55
N LEU A 118 6.92 -0.08 -3.75
CA LEU A 118 8.36 -0.13 -3.65
C LEU A 118 8.73 -0.42 -2.19
N ILE A 119 9.01 -1.69 -1.90
CA ILE A 119 9.33 -2.16 -0.55
C ILE A 119 10.83 -1.94 -0.27
N LYS A 120 11.13 -1.33 0.87
CA LYS A 120 12.48 -1.26 1.44
C LYS A 120 12.46 -1.85 2.85
N THR A 121 13.09 -3.00 3.04
CA THR A 121 13.31 -3.52 4.40
C THR A 121 14.31 -2.65 5.13
N ILE A 122 13.94 -2.14 6.31
CA ILE A 122 14.84 -1.31 7.12
C ILE A 122 16.02 -2.17 7.57
N LYS A 123 17.18 -1.94 6.97
CA LYS A 123 18.46 -2.39 7.52
C LYS A 123 18.92 -1.34 8.52
N LYS A 124 19.46 -1.77 9.66
CA LYS A 124 19.98 -0.88 10.72
C LYS A 124 20.93 0.15 10.10
N LEU A 125 20.51 1.42 10.05
CA LEU A 125 21.35 2.55 9.64
C LEU A 125 21.77 3.30 10.91
N LEU A 126 23.07 3.31 11.19
CA LEU A 126 23.65 4.19 12.20
C LEU A 126 24.21 5.41 11.45
N ALA A 127 23.58 6.57 11.62
CA ALA A 127 24.06 7.83 11.07
C ALA A 127 23.84 8.96 12.09
N SER A 128 24.88 9.75 12.37
CA SER A 128 24.74 11.03 13.08
C SER A 128 24.59 12.16 12.06
N LYS A 129 23.72 13.12 12.36
CA LYS A 129 23.49 14.32 11.55
C LYS A 129 23.51 15.54 12.47
N GLU A 130 24.42 16.48 12.20
CA GLU A 130 24.33 17.84 12.76
C GLU A 130 23.41 18.67 11.87
N LEU A 131 22.51 19.42 12.51
CA LEU A 131 21.53 20.30 11.87
C LEU A 131 21.69 21.69 12.49
N TYR A 132 21.51 22.74 11.67
CA TYR A 132 21.37 24.11 12.13
C TYR A 132 19.94 24.37 12.62
#